data_AF-A0A151N0V7-F1
#
_entry.id   AF-A0A151N0V7-F1
#
_cell.length_a   1.000
_cell.length_b   1.000
_cell.length_c   1.000
_cell.angle_alpha   90.00
_cell.angle_beta   90.00
_cell.angle_gamma   90.00
#
_symmetry.space_group_name_H-M   'P 1'
#
loop_
_entity.id
_entity.type
_entity.pdbx_description
1 polymer ?
#
loop_
_entity_poly.entity_id
_entity_poly.type
_entity_poly.pdbx_seq_one_letter_code
_entity_poly.pdbx_strand_id
1 'polypeptide(L)'
;MAVYHQLKAQVQQCMRDTKNNWWVKKAHVIQGYADHHDMCNFFRATKTIYRPCSIGYKALQSQNDSWLLKDEDSIRLCWKEHFKLFFNWESTISEETLQAVQQCRVVDFFGDPPTIRHLKWAIQQMKTNKACGPDGIPAEVYHADGFWLTSQLHQIVLYLWDEEDISRISRM
;
A
#
# COMPACT_ATOMS: atom_id res chain seq x y z
N MET A 1 -24.94 -43.97 -38.55
CA MET A 1 -24.38 -43.98 -37.17
C MET A 1 -23.00 -43.33 -37.09
N ALA A 2 -22.01 -43.70 -37.91
CA ALA A 2 -20.65 -43.13 -37.86
C ALA A 2 -20.57 -41.60 -38.05
N VAL A 3 -21.33 -41.06 -39.00
CA VAL A 3 -21.36 -39.61 -39.32
C VAL A 3 -21.85 -38.77 -38.13
N TYR A 4 -22.87 -39.23 -37.41
CA TYR A 4 -23.39 -38.53 -36.22
C TYR A 4 -22.35 -38.43 -35.10
N HIS A 5 -21.63 -39.53 -34.83
CA HIS A 5 -20.59 -39.52 -33.80
C HIS A 5 -19.42 -38.61 -34.17
N GLN A 6 -19.04 -38.55 -35.44
CA GLN A 6 -17.98 -37.67 -35.92
C GLN A 6 -18.36 -36.19 -35.81
N LEU A 7 -19.56 -35.81 -36.24
CA LEU A 7 -20.08 -34.44 -36.08
C LEU A 7 -20.20 -34.03 -34.60
N LYS A 8 -20.70 -34.92 -33.75
CA LYS A 8 -20.77 -34.68 -32.30
C LYS A 8 -19.39 -34.45 -31.70
N ALA A 9 -18.39 -35.26 -32.08
CA ALA A 9 -17.02 -35.12 -31.60
C ALA A 9 -16.39 -33.79 -32.06
N GLN A 10 -16.61 -33.38 -33.31
CA GLN A 10 -16.14 -32.10 -33.85
C GLN A 10 -16.73 -30.91 -33.10
N VAL A 11 -18.05 -30.91 -32.86
CA VAL A 11 -18.71 -29.83 -32.10
C VAL A 11 -18.17 -29.76 -30.67
N GLN A 12 -18.02 -30.90 -30.00
CA GLN A 12 -17.46 -30.95 -28.65
C GLN A 12 -16.00 -30.47 -28.61
N GLN A 13 -15.20 -30.79 -29.62
CA GLN A 13 -13.83 -30.33 -29.74
C GLN A 13 -13.79 -28.80 -29.91
N CYS A 14 -14.58 -28.26 -30.84
CA CYS A 14 -14.69 -26.82 -31.05
C CYS A 14 -15.11 -26.07 -29.77
N MET A 15 -16.05 -26.63 -28.99
CA MET A 15 -16.45 -26.05 -27.71
C MET A 15 -15.31 -26.06 -26.68
N ARG A 16 -14.53 -27.15 -26.59
CA ARG A 16 -13.36 -27.23 -25.72
C ARG A 16 -12.29 -26.21 -26.12
N ASP A 17 -11.99 -26.13 -27.41
CA ASP A 17 -10.97 -25.22 -27.94
C ASP A 17 -11.37 -23.75 -27.72
N THR A 18 -12.64 -23.42 -27.93
CA THR A 18 -13.18 -22.08 -27.64
C THR A 18 -13.04 -21.72 -26.16
N LYS A 19 -13.38 -22.64 -25.27
CA LYS A 19 -13.25 -22.44 -23.82
C LYS A 19 -11.78 -22.30 -23.40
N ASN A 20 -10.90 -23.14 -23.95
CA ASN A 20 -9.47 -23.10 -23.65
C ASN A 20 -8.83 -21.79 -24.12
N ASN A 21 -9.16 -21.35 -25.34
CA ASN A 21 -8.69 -20.07 -25.88
C ASN A 21 -9.10 -18.88 -24.99
N TRP A 22 -10.30 -18.91 -24.42
CA TRP A 22 -10.73 -17.88 -23.46
C TRP A 22 -9.86 -17.89 -22.19
N TRP A 23 -9.57 -19.07 -21.62
CA TRP A 23 -8.73 -19.20 -20.43
C TRP A 23 -7.29 -18.76 -20.67
N VAL A 24 -6.69 -19.15 -21.80
CA VAL A 24 -5.33 -18.73 -22.18
C VAL A 24 -5.25 -17.21 -22.32
N LYS A 25 -6.21 -16.59 -23.02
CA LYS A 25 -6.26 -15.12 -23.15
C LYS A 25 -6.42 -14.42 -21.80
N LYS A 26 -7.27 -14.93 -20.92
CA LYS A 26 -7.44 -14.38 -19.56
C LYS A 26 -6.19 -14.51 -18.71
N ALA A 27 -5.49 -15.65 -18.79
CA ALA A 27 -4.23 -15.88 -18.08
C ALA A 27 -3.15 -14.87 -18.51
N HIS A 28 -2.99 -14.63 -19.81
CA HIS A 28 -2.03 -13.64 -20.32
C HIS A 28 -2.31 -12.23 -19.80
N VAL A 29 -3.57 -11.81 -19.73
CA VAL A 29 -3.93 -10.49 -19.19
C VAL A 29 -3.58 -10.39 -17.70
N ILE A 30 -3.90 -11.41 -16.91
CA ILE A 30 -3.61 -11.43 -15.47
C ILE A 30 -2.09 -11.47 -15.23
N GLN A 31 -1.35 -12.25 -16.01
CA GLN A 31 0.10 -12.30 -15.95
C GLN A 31 0.70 -10.93 -16.29
N GLY A 32 0.18 -10.25 -17.31
CA GLY A 32 0.57 -8.88 -17.64
C GLY A 32 0.45 -7.93 -16.44
N TYR A 33 -0.64 -7.99 -15.68
CA TYR A 33 -0.75 -7.16 -14.46
C TYR A 33 0.31 -7.50 -13.40
N ALA A 34 0.65 -8.79 -13.23
CA ALA A 34 1.67 -9.22 -12.30
C ALA A 34 3.08 -8.75 -12.73
N ASP A 35 3.39 -8.86 -14.02
CA ASP A 35 4.67 -8.46 -14.60
C ASP A 35 4.92 -6.95 -14.48
N HIS A 36 3.86 -6.13 -14.53
CA HIS A 36 3.92 -4.68 -14.32
C HIS A 36 3.74 -4.25 -12.85
N HIS A 37 3.70 -5.19 -11.90
CA HIS A 37 3.42 -4.95 -10.48
C HIS A 37 2.11 -4.19 -10.18
N ASP A 38 1.13 -4.24 -11.10
CA ASP A 38 -0.21 -3.68 -10.90
C ASP A 38 -1.09 -4.66 -10.11
N MET A 39 -0.82 -4.76 -8.82
CA MET A 39 -1.51 -5.66 -7.91
C MET A 39 -3.02 -5.36 -7.84
N CYS A 40 -3.43 -4.10 -7.97
CA CYS A 40 -4.84 -3.70 -7.96
C CYS A 40 -5.62 -4.35 -9.11
N ASN A 41 -5.13 -4.22 -10.35
CA ASN A 41 -5.81 -4.83 -11.49
C ASN A 41 -5.65 -6.36 -11.52
N PHE A 42 -4.52 -6.90 -11.04
CA PHE A 42 -4.36 -8.34 -10.84
C PHE A 42 -5.45 -8.93 -9.93
N PHE A 43 -5.66 -8.35 -8.74
CA PHE A 43 -6.69 -8.80 -7.81
C PHE A 43 -8.11 -8.58 -8.35
N ARG A 44 -8.35 -7.48 -9.08
CA ARG A 44 -9.65 -7.22 -9.70
C ARG A 44 -9.96 -8.29 -10.77
N ALA A 45 -9.02 -8.58 -11.66
CA ALA A 45 -9.18 -9.54 -12.74
C ALA A 45 -9.33 -11.00 -12.24
N THR A 46 -8.55 -11.39 -11.23
CA THR A 46 -8.68 -12.71 -10.59
C THR A 46 -10.02 -12.85 -9.85
N LYS A 47 -10.46 -11.83 -9.12
CA LYS A 47 -11.78 -11.84 -8.47
C LYS A 47 -12.92 -12.03 -9.47
N THR A 48 -12.87 -11.42 -10.65
CA THR A 48 -13.89 -11.59 -11.70
C THR A 48 -14.06 -13.05 -12.15
N ILE A 49 -13.01 -13.87 -12.07
CA ILE A 49 -13.05 -15.29 -12.48
C ILE A 49 -13.74 -16.15 -11.41
N TYR A 50 -13.35 -15.97 -10.15
CA TYR A 50 -13.80 -16.85 -9.06
C TYR A 50 -15.10 -16.40 -8.40
N ARG A 51 -15.45 -15.12 -8.53
CA ARG A 51 -16.61 -14.54 -7.86
C ARG A 51 -17.27 -13.53 -8.80
N PRO A 52 -18.59 -13.57 -8.99
CA PRO A 52 -19.33 -12.38 -9.39
C PRO A 52 -19.08 -11.34 -8.30
N CYS A 53 -18.07 -10.51 -8.50
CA CYS A 53 -17.77 -9.40 -7.61
C CYS A 53 -18.82 -8.35 -7.94
N SER A 54 -19.98 -8.44 -7.28
CA SER A 54 -20.77 -7.23 -7.10
C SER A 54 -19.90 -6.31 -6.26
N ILE A 55 -19.20 -5.39 -6.93
CA ILE A 55 -18.75 -4.15 -6.29
C ILE A 55 -20.04 -3.36 -6.07
N GLY A 56 -20.87 -3.86 -5.15
CA GLY A 56 -21.94 -3.09 -4.58
C GLY A 56 -21.25 -2.21 -3.56
N TYR A 57 -21.22 -0.91 -3.81
CA TYR A 57 -21.00 0.02 -2.72
C TYR A 57 -21.99 -0.34 -1.62
N LYS A 58 -21.48 -0.63 -0.42
CA LYS A 58 -22.36 -0.77 0.73
C LYS A 58 -23.09 0.56 0.84
N ALA A 59 -24.42 0.52 0.77
CA ALA A 59 -25.20 1.73 0.81
C ALA A 59 -24.85 2.49 2.09
N LEU A 60 -24.43 3.75 1.96
CA LEU A 60 -24.10 4.59 3.11
C LEU A 60 -25.34 5.39 3.49
N GLN A 61 -25.63 5.43 4.78
CA GLN A 61 -26.65 6.31 5.30
C GLN A 61 -26.06 7.73 5.37
N SER A 62 -26.80 8.70 4.82
CA SER A 62 -26.44 10.11 4.96
C SER A 62 -26.41 10.52 6.44
N GLN A 63 -25.61 11.53 6.79
CA GLN A 63 -25.46 12.07 8.14
C GLN A 63 -26.79 12.52 8.77
N ASN A 64 -27.80 12.85 7.96
CA ASN A 64 -29.13 13.27 8.41
C ASN A 64 -30.16 12.12 8.47
N ASP A 65 -29.70 10.86 8.42
CA ASP A 65 -30.51 9.62 8.45
C ASP A 65 -31.61 9.48 7.37
N SER A 66 -31.68 10.39 6.41
CA SER A 66 -32.82 10.52 5.50
C SER A 66 -32.72 9.69 4.21
N TRP A 67 -31.52 9.29 3.76
CA TRP A 67 -31.34 8.57 2.49
C TRP A 67 -30.19 7.55 2.51
N LEU A 68 -30.40 6.43 1.81
CA LEU A 68 -29.39 5.41 1.50
C LEU A 68 -28.69 5.75 0.18
N LEU A 69 -27.43 6.15 0.26
CA LEU A 69 -26.57 6.46 -0.88
C LEU A 69 -26.02 5.16 -1.48
N LYS A 70 -26.40 4.85 -2.71
CA LYS A 70 -25.94 3.65 -3.46
C LYS A 70 -24.99 3.99 -4.62
N ASP A 71 -24.95 5.27 -4.99
CA ASP A 71 -24.14 5.81 -6.08
C ASP A 71 -22.75 6.22 -5.59
N GLU A 72 -21.72 5.95 -6.39
CA GLU A 72 -20.32 6.19 -6.04
C GLU A 72 -19.99 7.66 -5.82
N ASP A 73 -20.48 8.54 -6.68
CA ASP A 73 -20.21 9.98 -6.60
C ASP A 73 -20.90 10.60 -5.40
N SER A 74 -22.12 10.13 -5.11
CA SER A 74 -22.88 10.53 -3.93
C SER A 74 -22.20 10.11 -2.63
N ILE A 75 -21.64 8.90 -2.58
CA ILE A 75 -20.86 8.39 -1.44
C ILE A 75 -19.59 9.23 -1.24
N ARG A 76 -18.86 9.52 -2.31
CA ARG A 76 -17.64 10.35 -2.25
C ARG A 76 -17.94 11.76 -1.74
N LEU A 77 -19.05 12.35 -2.19
CA LEU A 77 -19.49 13.67 -1.73
C LEU A 77 -19.82 13.67 -0.23
N CYS A 78 -20.57 12.65 0.24
CA CYS A 78 -20.89 12.51 1.66
C CYS A 78 -19.63 12.41 2.54
N TRP A 79 -18.62 11.64 2.12
CA TRP A 79 -17.35 11.57 2.83
C TRP A 79 -16.62 12.92 2.83
N LYS A 80 -16.62 13.64 1.70
CA LYS A 80 -16.01 14.97 1.60
C LYS A 80 -16.63 15.96 2.58
N GLU A 81 -17.96 15.98 2.66
CA GLU A 81 -18.68 16.85 3.60
C GLU A 81 -18.42 16.45 5.06
N HIS A 82 -18.50 15.15 5.37
CA HIS A 82 -18.22 14.63 6.69
C HIS A 82 -16.81 15.01 7.18
N PHE A 83 -15.78 14.75 6.36
CA PHE A 83 -14.41 15.09 6.72
C PHE A 83 -14.16 16.59 6.78
N LYS A 84 -14.84 17.38 5.95
CA LYS A 84 -14.78 18.85 6.05
C LYS A 84 -15.31 19.31 7.40
N LEU A 85 -16.41 18.76 7.90
CA LEU A 85 -16.92 19.11 9.23
C LEU A 85 -16.02 18.56 10.35
N PHE A 86 -15.57 17.31 10.22
CA PHE A 86 -14.76 16.65 11.24
C PHE A 86 -13.39 17.31 11.44
N PHE A 87 -12.68 17.61 10.36
CA PHE A 87 -11.33 18.19 10.45
C PHE A 87 -11.30 19.71 10.61
N ASN A 88 -12.35 20.42 10.19
CA ASN A 88 -12.48 21.86 10.42
C ASN A 88 -13.34 22.18 11.66
N TRP A 89 -13.53 21.20 12.55
CA TRP A 89 -14.15 21.43 13.84
C TRP A 89 -13.24 22.34 14.66
N GLU A 90 -13.74 23.51 15.06
CA GLU A 90 -13.07 24.38 16.02
C GLU A 90 -13.01 23.65 17.36
N SER A 91 -11.84 23.09 17.67
CA SER A 91 -11.63 22.38 18.91
C SER A 91 -11.56 23.39 20.05
N THR A 92 -12.70 23.64 20.70
CA THR A 92 -12.77 24.37 21.97
C THR A 92 -12.25 23.46 23.07
N ILE A 93 -10.94 23.26 23.11
CA ILE A 93 -10.29 22.53 24.21
C ILE A 93 -10.35 23.46 25.42
N SER A 94 -11.00 23.00 26.48
CA SER A 94 -11.09 23.79 27.72
C SER A 94 -9.71 23.87 28.39
N GLU A 95 -9.41 25.00 29.04
CA GLU A 95 -8.13 25.22 29.72
C GLU A 95 -7.89 24.16 30.81
N GLU A 96 -8.97 23.70 31.46
CA GLU A 96 -8.93 22.63 32.46
C GLU A 96 -8.51 21.29 31.84
N THR A 97 -8.93 21.04 30.59
CA THR A 97 -8.55 19.83 29.85
C THR A 97 -7.07 19.89 29.46
N LEU A 98 -6.57 21.05 29.02
CA LEU A 98 -5.14 21.24 28.73
C LEU A 98 -4.26 21.07 29.98
N GLN A 99 -4.71 21.58 31.12
CA GLN A 99 -4.00 21.43 32.40
C GLN A 99 -4.05 20.00 32.96
N ALA A 100 -5.13 19.25 32.66
CA ALA A 100 -5.25 17.84 33.03
C ALA A 100 -4.38 16.91 32.18
N VAL A 101 -3.96 17.34 30.99
CA VAL A 101 -3.01 16.58 30.16
C VAL A 101 -1.65 16.58 30.85
N GLN A 102 -1.21 15.40 31.26
CA GLN A 102 0.13 15.22 31.82
C GLN A 102 1.18 15.57 30.76
N GLN A 103 1.83 16.72 30.95
CA GLN A 103 2.95 17.12 30.09
C GLN A 103 4.12 16.17 30.32
N CYS A 104 4.50 15.43 29.28
CA CYS A 104 5.75 14.67 29.30
C CYS A 104 6.92 15.64 29.40
N ARG A 105 8.00 15.23 30.08
CA ARG A 105 9.24 16.01 30.12
C ARG A 105 9.68 16.27 28.68
N VAL A 106 10.00 17.53 28.37
CA VAL A 106 10.71 17.87 27.15
C VAL A 106 12.02 17.09 27.19
N VAL A 107 12.18 16.15 26.27
CA VAL A 107 13.40 15.35 26.18
C VAL A 107 14.33 16.13 25.25
N ASP A 108 15.22 16.92 25.84
CA ASP A 108 16.16 17.79 25.10
C ASP A 108 17.05 17.02 24.10
N PHE A 109 17.19 15.70 24.29
CA PHE A 109 17.97 14.82 23.43
C PHE A 109 17.46 14.74 21.98
N PHE A 110 16.21 15.10 21.68
CA PHE A 110 15.70 15.04 20.29
C PHE A 110 16.33 16.08 19.35
N GLY A 111 17.02 17.10 19.88
CA GLY A 111 17.76 18.08 19.08
C GLY A 111 19.21 17.71 18.79
N ASP A 112 19.74 16.66 19.43
CA ASP A 112 21.13 16.27 19.28
C ASP A 112 21.35 15.45 17.99
N PRO A 113 22.50 15.62 17.31
CA PRO A 113 22.81 14.84 16.13
C PRO A 113 22.85 13.34 16.46
N PRO A 114 22.31 12.49 15.57
CA PRO A 114 22.22 11.06 15.81
C PRO A 114 23.62 10.43 15.94
N THR A 115 23.91 9.86 17.10
CA THR A 115 25.16 9.12 17.33
C THR A 115 25.22 7.78 16.56
N ILE A 116 26.44 7.26 16.36
CA ILE A 116 26.65 5.93 15.74
C ILE A 116 25.96 4.79 16.50
N ARG A 117 25.74 4.96 17.81
CA ARG A 117 25.00 3.98 18.63
C ARG A 117 23.52 3.97 18.28
N HIS A 118 22.92 5.12 17.99
CA HIS A 118 21.53 5.20 17.51
C HIS A 118 21.39 4.50 16.18
N LEU A 119 22.34 4.69 15.26
CA LEU A 119 22.33 4.00 13.97
C LEU A 119 22.45 2.48 14.12
N LYS A 120 23.38 2.00 14.96
CA LYS A 120 23.50 0.56 15.27
C LYS A 120 22.22 -0.01 15.87
N TRP A 121 21.60 0.72 16.81
CA TRP A 121 20.35 0.30 17.41
C TRP A 121 19.22 0.25 16.37
N ALA A 122 19.14 1.25 15.48
CA ALA A 122 18.15 1.28 14.40
C ALA A 122 18.32 0.08 13.45
N ILE A 123 19.55 -0.22 13.02
CA ILE A 123 19.86 -1.39 12.18
C ILE A 123 19.41 -2.67 12.88
N GLN A 124 19.73 -2.84 14.18
CA GLN A 124 19.30 -4.01 14.96
C GLN A 124 17.77 -4.16 15.06
N GLN A 125 17.02 -3.07 15.06
CA GLN A 125 15.55 -3.09 15.08
C GLN A 125 14.92 -3.41 13.71
N MET A 126 15.70 -3.42 12.62
CA MET A 126 15.20 -3.73 11.28
C MET A 126 14.78 -5.21 11.19
N LYS A 127 13.56 -5.44 10.71
CA LYS A 127 13.02 -6.79 10.51
C LYS A 127 13.63 -7.44 9.27
N THR A 128 14.09 -8.68 9.41
CA THR A 128 14.54 -9.53 8.29
C THR A 128 13.35 -10.16 7.56
N ASN A 129 13.60 -10.67 6.35
CA ASN A 129 12.65 -11.29 5.44
C ASN A 129 11.48 -10.36 5.05
N LYS A 130 11.74 -9.06 4.95
CA LYS A 130 10.79 -8.08 4.42
C LYS A 130 11.11 -7.76 2.97
N ALA A 131 10.07 -7.41 2.22
CA ALA A 131 10.23 -6.92 0.86
C ALA A 131 11.13 -5.68 0.91
N CYS A 132 12.06 -5.62 -0.03
CA CYS A 132 12.97 -4.50 -0.15
C CYS A 132 12.22 -3.23 -0.61
N GLY A 133 12.76 -2.06 -0.25
CA GLY A 133 12.32 -0.79 -0.80
C GLY A 133 12.69 -0.63 -2.29
N PRO A 134 12.43 0.56 -2.85
CA PRO A 134 12.78 0.87 -4.25
C PRO A 134 14.28 0.80 -4.55
N ASP A 135 15.12 0.82 -3.52
CA ASP A 135 16.57 0.73 -3.57
C ASP A 135 17.10 -0.69 -3.83
N GLY A 136 16.28 -1.74 -3.66
CA GLY A 136 16.71 -3.12 -3.90
C GLY A 136 17.67 -3.70 -2.85
N ILE A 137 17.98 -2.95 -1.78
CA ILE A 137 18.81 -3.37 -0.64
C ILE A 137 17.97 -3.95 0.51
N PRO A 138 18.06 -5.26 0.81
CA PRO A 138 17.29 -5.88 1.88
C PRO A 138 17.94 -5.64 3.27
N ALA A 139 17.16 -5.76 4.34
CA ALA A 139 17.61 -5.46 5.71
C ALA A 139 18.83 -6.28 6.15
N GLU A 140 18.95 -7.50 5.62
CA GLU A 140 20.03 -8.46 5.85
C GLU A 140 21.40 -7.90 5.45
N VAL A 141 21.47 -7.05 4.43
CA VAL A 141 22.73 -6.42 4.01
C VAL A 141 23.25 -5.54 5.14
N TYR A 142 22.39 -4.72 5.74
CA TYR A 142 22.78 -3.85 6.86
C TYR A 142 23.15 -4.64 8.12
N HIS A 143 22.56 -5.82 8.32
CA HIS A 143 22.91 -6.72 9.44
C HIS A 143 24.21 -7.47 9.22
N ALA A 144 24.50 -7.87 7.98
CA ALA A 144 25.69 -8.63 7.63
C ALA A 144 26.95 -7.76 7.60
N ASP A 145 26.80 -6.49 7.25
CA ASP A 145 27.93 -5.61 7.03
C ASP A 145 28.51 -5.02 8.32
N GLY A 146 29.83 -4.84 8.30
CA GLY A 146 30.61 -4.57 9.50
C GLY A 146 30.60 -3.11 9.96
N PHE A 147 31.56 -2.79 10.84
CA PHE A 147 31.78 -1.43 11.36
C PHE A 147 31.93 -0.37 10.25
N TRP A 148 32.47 -0.75 9.09
CA TRP A 148 32.72 0.15 7.97
C TRP A 148 31.42 0.71 7.36
N LEU A 149 30.44 -0.14 7.00
CA LEU A 149 29.16 0.32 6.43
C LEU A 149 28.42 1.21 7.43
N THR A 150 28.38 0.78 8.70
CA THR A 150 27.75 1.58 9.76
C THR A 150 28.40 2.95 9.90
N SER A 151 29.73 3.03 9.79
CA SER A 151 30.46 4.29 9.86
C SER A 151 30.17 5.20 8.66
N GLN A 152 30.07 4.65 7.45
CA GLN A 152 29.75 5.44 6.25
C GLN A 152 28.31 5.97 6.30
N LEU A 153 27.35 5.11 6.64
CA LEU A 153 25.96 5.51 6.83
C LEU A 153 25.82 6.58 7.91
N HIS A 154 26.59 6.47 8.99
CA HIS A 154 26.57 7.48 10.06
C HIS A 154 27.03 8.86 9.57
N GLN A 155 28.05 8.93 8.70
CA GLN A 155 28.48 10.19 8.10
C GLN A 155 27.39 10.80 7.19
N ILE A 156 26.71 9.97 6.39
CA ILE A 156 25.60 10.44 5.53
C ILE A 156 24.45 10.96 6.38
N VAL A 157 24.09 10.24 7.46
CA VAL A 157 23.02 10.66 8.35
C VAL A 157 23.37 11.96 9.07
N LEU A 158 24.62 12.16 9.50
CA LEU A 158 25.07 13.42 10.08
C LEU A 158 25.04 14.57 9.07
N TYR A 159 25.46 14.32 7.82
CA TYR A 159 25.38 15.31 6.75
C TYR A 159 23.93 15.74 6.50
N LEU A 160 23.00 14.80 6.44
CA LEU A 160 21.56 15.11 6.28
C LEU A 160 20.95 15.83 7.48
N TRP A 161 21.45 15.55 8.69
CA TRP A 161 21.00 16.20 9.91
C TRP A 161 21.38 17.68 9.95
N ASP A 162 22.55 18.05 9.41
CA ASP A 162 23.05 19.43 9.41
C ASP A 162 22.48 20.28 8.26
N GLU A 163 22.28 19.69 7.08
CA GLU A 163 21.94 20.45 5.87
C GLU A 163 20.43 20.58 5.61
N GLU A 164 19.55 19.88 6.33
CA GLU A 164 18.07 19.83 6.13
C GLU A 164 17.57 19.59 4.68
N ASP A 165 18.45 19.42 3.69
CA ASP A 165 18.13 19.35 2.27
C ASP A 165 18.49 17.98 1.65
N ILE A 166 17.44 17.22 1.34
CA ILE A 166 17.50 15.85 0.81
C ILE A 166 17.79 15.85 -0.71
N SER A 167 17.76 17.00 -1.37
CA SER A 167 17.77 17.09 -2.85
C SER A 167 19.09 16.75 -3.55
N ARG A 168 20.22 16.67 -2.82
CA ARG A 168 21.57 16.49 -3.43
C ARG A 168 22.11 15.06 -3.50
N ILE A 169 21.46 14.08 -2.87
CA ILE A 169 21.95 12.68 -2.87
C ILE A 169 21.89 12.03 -4.27
N SER A 170 21.07 12.55 -5.19
CA SER A 170 20.95 12.04 -6.57
C SER A 170 22.19 12.28 -7.47
N ARG A 171 23.26 12.90 -6.95
CA ARG A 171 24.49 13.23 -7.71
C ARG A 171 25.76 12.52 -7.26
N MET A 172 25.69 11.59 -6.31
CA MET A 172 26.81 10.69 -5.94
C MET A 172 26.53 9.28 -6.42
#